data_AF-A0A2V3UNQ6-F1
#
_entry.id   AF-A0A2V3UNQ6-F1
#
_cell.length_a   1.000
_cell.length_b   1.000
_cell.length_c   1.000
_cell.angle_alpha   90.00
_cell.angle_beta   90.00
_cell.angle_gamma   90.00
#
_symmetry.space_group_name_H-M   'P 1'
#
loop_
_entity.id
_entity.type
_entity.pdbx_description
1 polymer ?
#
loop_
_entity_poly.entity_id
_entity_poly.type
_entity_poly.pdbx_seq_one_letter_code
_entity_poly.pdbx_strand_id
1 'polypeptide(L)'
;MMLPFGRPIQETPMTDLFSTAENADRSAALLLQDRLRAGDSITRAALNEAMTKAYGGTDAQGCWTQRESFEVLEHALAVHLRTVPHALHALPDVAHAIRLMAALPTQTVRSEEQLEWQQFSTPADIAALAVLLANAQEGDVVLEPSAGNGLLVAQLRQDVTLQLNELDPARRARLAHSFPGAPITGYDGAALTSLMASSERPTLVLMNPPFSRSLGRGADDFAAVRHLQAALRRLRTGGRLVAIMPDWFGPSARLRDLFDSTLRDVAVRTSIRLEKCYTKHGTSIAVRLYVIDKAPGTTIPSTIQRSSVAEILDAVTIVDRLKPKTDVPMAPVRKTGTTSLFRAVKSTRPAEPRAYHAPVRNEVLPVDFTPLETPAPLLGQTGVYLPYRPSRLVFTTAGEHPTALVESVAMGSIPAPIPHHVPRLPERTVAERLLSASQLETVVYAGDAWTQMIPGRFRPSKEGVGLDRAGRHDG
;
A
#
# COMPACT_ATOMS: atom_id res chain seq x y z
N MET A 1 -68.36 -11.74 -8.71
CA MET A 1 -67.68 -11.41 -9.98
C MET A 1 -66.34 -10.80 -9.60
N MET A 2 -65.30 -11.63 -9.67
CA MET A 2 -63.95 -11.38 -9.16
C MET A 2 -63.14 -10.71 -10.28
N LEU A 3 -62.63 -9.50 -10.06
CA LEU A 3 -61.70 -8.84 -10.98
C LEU A 3 -60.28 -9.41 -10.72
N PRO A 4 -59.49 -9.71 -11.77
CA PRO A 4 -58.29 -10.53 -11.62
C PRO A 4 -57.10 -9.71 -11.13
N PHE A 5 -56.35 -10.31 -10.21
CA PHE A 5 -55.04 -9.87 -9.76
C PHE A 5 -54.08 -9.71 -10.94
N GLY A 6 -53.42 -8.55 -11.00
CA GLY A 6 -52.35 -8.27 -11.94
C GLY A 6 -51.21 -9.28 -11.79
N ARG A 7 -50.67 -9.74 -12.93
CA ARG A 7 -49.48 -10.57 -12.96
C ARG A 7 -48.32 -9.83 -12.27
N PRO A 8 -47.52 -10.51 -11.44
CA PRO A 8 -46.28 -9.91 -10.97
C PRO A 8 -45.39 -9.66 -12.19
N ILE A 9 -44.91 -8.42 -12.30
CA ILE A 9 -43.82 -8.06 -13.21
C ILE A 9 -42.66 -8.98 -12.85
N GLN A 10 -42.23 -9.82 -13.80
CA GLN A 10 -40.97 -10.54 -13.67
C GLN A 10 -39.89 -9.47 -13.54
N GLU A 11 -39.37 -9.29 -12.33
CA GLU A 11 -38.08 -8.66 -12.14
C GLU A 11 -37.07 -9.46 -12.94
N THR A 12 -36.61 -8.89 -14.05
CA THR A 12 -35.42 -9.35 -14.74
C THR A 12 -34.30 -9.34 -13.71
N PRO A 13 -33.70 -10.50 -13.37
CA PRO A 13 -32.72 -10.52 -12.31
C PRO A 13 -31.52 -9.67 -12.73
N MET A 14 -31.00 -8.86 -11.81
CA MET A 14 -29.70 -8.14 -11.91
C MET A 14 -28.50 -9.10 -11.98
N THR A 15 -28.66 -10.28 -12.57
CA THR A 15 -27.58 -11.01 -13.22
C THR A 15 -27.41 -10.37 -14.61
N ASP A 16 -26.28 -9.82 -15.04
CA ASP A 16 -24.93 -10.00 -14.53
C ASP A 16 -23.98 -9.04 -15.29
N LEU A 17 -24.09 -7.72 -15.09
CA LEU A 17 -23.21 -6.76 -15.77
C LEU A 17 -21.72 -7.05 -15.50
N PHE A 18 -21.41 -7.52 -14.29
CA PHE A 18 -20.06 -7.91 -13.90
C PHE A 18 -19.59 -9.18 -14.61
N SER A 19 -20.38 -10.26 -14.69
CA SER A 19 -19.94 -11.42 -15.49
C SER A 19 -19.96 -11.14 -16.97
N THR A 20 -20.82 -10.26 -17.47
CA THR A 20 -20.80 -9.86 -18.89
C THR A 20 -19.47 -9.18 -19.21
N ALA A 21 -18.99 -8.28 -18.34
CA ALA A 21 -17.68 -7.66 -18.46
C ALA A 21 -16.54 -8.68 -18.28
N GLU A 22 -16.59 -9.57 -17.29
CA GLU A 22 -15.58 -10.63 -17.10
C GLU A 22 -15.51 -11.60 -18.30
N ASN A 23 -16.66 -11.91 -18.91
CA ASN A 23 -16.74 -12.75 -20.10
C ASN A 23 -16.16 -12.02 -21.33
N ALA A 24 -16.42 -10.72 -21.47
CA ALA A 24 -15.83 -9.90 -22.51
C ALA A 24 -14.30 -9.79 -22.35
N ASP A 25 -13.81 -9.56 -21.13
CA ASP A 25 -12.38 -9.58 -20.80
C ASP A 25 -11.70 -10.88 -21.24
N ARG A 26 -12.29 -12.03 -20.85
CA ARG A 26 -11.78 -13.35 -21.22
C ARG A 26 -11.79 -13.56 -22.73
N SER A 27 -12.87 -13.18 -23.41
CA SER A 27 -12.99 -13.30 -24.86
C SER A 27 -11.94 -12.46 -25.59
N ALA A 28 -11.74 -11.20 -25.17
CA ALA A 28 -10.69 -10.34 -25.73
C ALA A 28 -9.29 -10.91 -25.45
N ALA A 29 -9.05 -11.40 -24.23
CA ALA A 29 -7.77 -11.99 -23.86
C ALA A 29 -7.44 -13.24 -24.70
N LEU A 30 -8.43 -14.08 -25.02
CA LEU A 30 -8.25 -15.24 -25.90
C LEU A 30 -7.83 -14.83 -27.32
N LEU A 31 -8.49 -13.82 -27.90
CA LEU A 31 -8.14 -13.30 -29.23
C LEU A 31 -6.70 -12.76 -29.28
N LEU A 32 -6.25 -12.10 -28.20
CA LEU A 32 -4.88 -11.61 -28.08
C LEU A 32 -3.89 -12.75 -27.87
N GLN A 33 -4.24 -13.77 -27.07
CA GLN A 33 -3.39 -14.95 -26.88
C GLN A 33 -3.11 -15.70 -28.17
N ASP A 34 -4.07 -15.80 -29.08
CA ASP A 34 -3.86 -16.45 -30.38
C ASP A 34 -2.82 -15.71 -31.22
N ARG A 35 -2.84 -14.37 -31.20
CA ARG A 35 -1.80 -13.53 -31.84
C ARG A 35 -0.44 -13.71 -31.15
N LEU A 36 -0.40 -13.75 -29.81
CA LEU A 36 0.84 -14.01 -29.06
C LEU A 36 1.43 -15.39 -29.41
N ARG A 37 0.61 -16.44 -29.53
CA ARG A 37 1.04 -17.79 -29.93
C ARG A 37 1.56 -17.84 -31.36
N ALA A 38 0.99 -17.05 -32.26
CA ALA A 38 1.48 -16.92 -33.64
C ALA A 38 2.83 -16.17 -33.74
N GLY A 39 3.26 -15.48 -32.67
CA GLY A 39 4.45 -14.63 -32.69
C GLY A 39 4.23 -13.29 -33.38
N ASP A 40 2.96 -12.88 -33.56
CA ASP A 40 2.60 -11.64 -34.22
C ASP A 40 2.87 -10.43 -33.31
N SER A 41 3.26 -9.31 -33.93
CA SER A 41 3.27 -8.02 -33.24
C SER A 41 1.84 -7.55 -32.98
N ILE A 42 1.53 -7.20 -31.73
CA ILE A 42 0.23 -6.67 -31.35
C ILE A 42 0.28 -5.15 -31.51
N THR A 43 -0.37 -4.65 -32.56
CA THR A 43 -0.55 -3.21 -32.76
C THR A 43 -1.72 -2.70 -31.93
N ARG A 44 -1.79 -1.37 -31.73
CA ARG A 44 -2.97 -0.74 -31.11
C ARG A 44 -4.26 -1.03 -31.88
N ALA A 45 -4.18 -1.11 -33.21
CA ALA A 45 -5.34 -1.46 -34.04
C ALA A 45 -5.82 -2.90 -33.77
N ALA A 46 -4.90 -3.86 -33.71
CA ALA A 46 -5.23 -5.25 -33.38
C ALA A 46 -5.80 -5.40 -31.96
N LEU A 47 -5.27 -4.63 -31.00
CA LEU A 47 -5.80 -4.57 -29.64
C LEU A 47 -7.25 -4.05 -29.63
N ASN A 48 -7.50 -2.91 -30.29
CA ASN A 48 -8.84 -2.32 -30.36
C ASN A 48 -9.84 -3.20 -31.11
N GLU A 49 -9.39 -3.93 -32.14
CA GLU A 49 -10.21 -4.93 -32.86
C GLU A 49 -10.64 -6.07 -31.91
N ALA A 50 -9.70 -6.63 -31.13
CA ALA A 50 -10.01 -7.68 -30.17
C ALA A 50 -11.01 -7.22 -29.10
N MET A 51 -10.82 -6.01 -28.56
CA MET A 51 -11.74 -5.40 -27.60
C MET A 51 -13.12 -5.18 -28.23
N THR A 52 -13.19 -4.57 -29.42
CA THR A 52 -14.46 -4.28 -30.10
C THR A 52 -15.25 -5.55 -30.37
N LYS A 53 -14.57 -6.62 -30.80
CA LYS A 53 -15.20 -7.91 -31.06
C LYS A 53 -15.75 -8.55 -29.78
N ALA A 54 -15.03 -8.46 -28.67
CA ALA A 54 -15.43 -9.08 -27.42
C ALA A 54 -16.52 -8.30 -26.67
N TYR A 55 -16.45 -6.97 -26.70
CA TYR A 55 -17.37 -6.07 -26.01
C TYR A 55 -18.59 -5.67 -26.86
N GLY A 56 -18.63 -6.04 -28.15
CA GLY A 56 -19.77 -5.79 -29.04
C GLY A 56 -19.91 -4.34 -29.51
N GLY A 57 -18.90 -3.49 -29.30
CA GLY A 57 -18.91 -2.08 -29.68
C GLY A 57 -17.57 -1.41 -29.44
N THR A 58 -17.44 -0.14 -29.83
CA THR A 58 -16.16 0.61 -29.78
C THR A 58 -16.00 1.40 -28.48
N ASP A 59 -14.79 1.89 -28.24
CA ASP A 59 -14.51 2.84 -27.15
C ASP A 59 -15.28 4.16 -27.31
N ALA A 60 -15.43 4.65 -28.55
CA ALA A 60 -16.24 5.83 -28.85
C ALA A 60 -17.73 5.66 -28.50
N GLN A 61 -18.23 4.42 -28.44
CA GLN A 61 -19.58 4.08 -27.99
C GLN A 61 -19.68 3.87 -26.47
N GLY A 62 -18.56 4.00 -25.74
CA GLY A 62 -18.49 3.78 -24.30
C GLY A 62 -18.53 2.31 -23.88
N CYS A 63 -18.32 1.37 -24.81
CA CYS A 63 -18.36 -0.07 -24.52
C CYS A 63 -17.14 -0.55 -23.73
N TRP A 64 -16.01 0.13 -23.85
CA TRP A 64 -14.76 -0.12 -23.13
C TRP A 64 -13.87 1.13 -23.23
N THR A 65 -12.81 1.19 -22.44
CA THR A 65 -11.83 2.28 -22.39
C THR A 65 -10.47 1.82 -22.89
N GLN A 66 -9.67 2.75 -23.41
CA GLN A 66 -8.29 2.44 -23.81
C GLN A 66 -7.44 1.89 -22.63
N ARG A 67 -7.80 2.20 -21.38
CA ARG A 67 -7.12 1.62 -20.21
C ARG A 67 -7.46 0.15 -20.04
N GLU A 68 -8.75 -0.19 -20.11
CA GLU A 68 -9.20 -1.59 -20.02
C GLU A 68 -8.55 -2.46 -21.09
N SER A 69 -8.35 -1.93 -22.30
CA SER A 69 -7.65 -2.70 -23.33
C SER A 69 -6.19 -3.04 -22.97
N PHE A 70 -5.49 -2.15 -22.27
CA PHE A 70 -4.14 -2.46 -21.78
C PHE A 70 -4.14 -3.45 -20.60
N GLU A 71 -5.12 -3.35 -19.70
CA GLU A 71 -5.33 -4.32 -18.61
C GLU A 71 -5.61 -5.73 -19.17
N VAL A 72 -6.46 -5.83 -20.20
CA VAL A 72 -6.76 -7.08 -20.89
C VAL A 72 -5.55 -7.61 -21.65
N LEU A 73 -4.74 -6.75 -22.26
CA LEU A 73 -3.48 -7.15 -22.89
C LEU A 73 -2.49 -7.74 -21.87
N GLU A 74 -2.33 -7.11 -20.71
CA GLU A 74 -1.48 -7.61 -19.62
C GLU A 74 -1.98 -8.95 -19.09
N HIS A 75 -3.30 -9.11 -18.98
CA HIS A 75 -3.91 -10.37 -18.62
C HIS A 75 -3.65 -11.47 -19.66
N ALA A 76 -3.87 -11.18 -20.95
CA ALA A 76 -3.57 -12.11 -22.05
C ALA A 76 -2.09 -12.52 -22.05
N LEU A 77 -1.19 -11.57 -21.79
CA LEU A 77 0.25 -11.81 -21.69
C LEU A 77 0.60 -12.70 -20.49
N ALA A 78 0.00 -12.48 -19.31
CA ALA A 78 0.19 -13.33 -18.14
C ALA A 78 -0.27 -14.78 -18.42
N VAL A 79 -1.44 -14.96 -19.03
CA VAL A 79 -1.94 -16.30 -19.42
C VAL A 79 -1.02 -16.95 -20.47
N HIS A 80 -0.57 -16.20 -21.48
CA HIS A 80 0.36 -16.71 -22.49
C HIS A 80 1.66 -17.23 -21.86
N LEU A 81 2.30 -16.43 -21.00
CA LEU A 81 3.54 -16.81 -20.32
C LEU A 81 3.36 -18.02 -19.39
N ARG A 82 2.16 -18.21 -18.82
CA ARG A 82 1.84 -19.36 -17.95
C ARG A 82 1.54 -20.64 -18.74
N THR A 83 0.91 -20.51 -19.89
CA THR A 83 0.45 -21.65 -20.73
C THR A 83 1.49 -22.12 -21.73
N VAL A 84 2.35 -21.21 -22.21
CA VAL A 84 3.48 -21.50 -23.10
C VAL A 84 4.76 -21.09 -22.38
N PRO A 85 5.15 -21.83 -21.32
CA PRO A 85 6.29 -21.43 -20.50
C PRO A 85 7.58 -21.46 -21.32
N HIS A 86 8.28 -20.33 -21.33
CA HIS A 86 9.67 -20.28 -21.77
C HIS A 86 10.56 -20.61 -20.57
N ALA A 87 11.53 -21.50 -20.78
CA ALA A 87 12.47 -21.86 -19.73
C ALA A 87 13.36 -20.65 -19.38
N LEU A 88 13.31 -20.21 -18.11
CA LEU A 88 14.22 -19.19 -17.57
C LEU A 88 15.24 -19.89 -16.65
N HIS A 89 16.34 -20.36 -17.22
CA HIS A 89 17.42 -21.03 -16.49
C HIS A 89 18.64 -20.13 -16.29
N ALA A 90 18.90 -19.22 -17.22
CA ALA A 90 20.04 -18.32 -17.20
C ALA A 90 19.67 -16.92 -17.75
N LEU A 91 20.54 -15.95 -17.49
CA LEU A 91 20.34 -14.55 -17.91
C LEU A 91 20.05 -14.37 -19.42
N PRO A 92 20.67 -15.13 -20.35
CA PRO A 92 20.35 -15.04 -21.77
C PRO A 92 18.88 -15.36 -22.12
N ASP A 93 18.19 -16.16 -21.30
CA ASP A 93 16.80 -16.56 -21.56
C ASP A 93 15.83 -15.37 -21.45
N VAL A 94 16.21 -14.30 -20.73
CA VAL A 94 15.44 -13.04 -20.63
C VAL A 94 15.24 -12.39 -22.00
N ALA A 95 16.08 -12.70 -22.99
CA ALA A 95 15.96 -12.20 -24.35
C ALA A 95 14.59 -12.53 -24.99
N HIS A 96 13.95 -13.64 -24.61
CA HIS A 96 12.60 -13.95 -25.07
C HIS A 96 11.57 -12.93 -24.58
N ALA A 97 11.57 -12.62 -23.28
CA ALA A 97 10.67 -11.63 -22.70
C ALA A 97 10.92 -10.21 -23.25
N ILE A 98 12.18 -9.85 -23.51
CA ILE A 98 12.55 -8.58 -24.17
C ILE A 98 11.92 -8.50 -25.57
N ARG A 99 12.03 -9.55 -26.39
CA ARG A 99 11.42 -9.59 -27.73
C ARG A 99 9.89 -9.51 -27.66
N LEU A 100 9.30 -10.21 -26.71
CA LEU A 100 7.85 -10.20 -26.48
C LEU A 100 7.39 -8.77 -26.16
N MET A 101 8.02 -8.09 -25.19
CA MET A 101 7.70 -6.70 -24.85
C MET A 101 7.91 -5.73 -26.01
N ALA A 102 8.94 -5.94 -26.85
CA ALA A 102 9.18 -5.12 -28.03
C ALA A 102 8.02 -5.20 -29.04
N ALA A 103 7.39 -6.37 -29.15
CA ALA A 103 6.27 -6.67 -30.06
C ALA A 103 4.89 -6.19 -29.55
N LEU A 104 4.81 -5.59 -28.35
CA LEU A 104 3.58 -5.06 -27.78
C LEU A 104 3.43 -3.54 -28.03
N PRO A 105 2.21 -2.99 -28.04
CA PRO A 105 2.01 -1.55 -28.18
C PRO A 105 2.43 -0.83 -26.91
N THR A 106 2.87 0.42 -27.05
CA THR A 106 3.14 1.28 -25.89
C THR A 106 1.82 1.74 -25.27
N GLN A 107 1.71 1.67 -23.94
CA GLN A 107 0.56 2.19 -23.20
C GLN A 107 0.61 3.72 -23.14
N THR A 108 0.00 4.39 -24.11
CA THR A 108 0.08 5.85 -24.28
C THR A 108 -0.99 6.64 -23.53
N VAL A 109 -2.07 5.98 -23.10
CA VAL A 109 -3.14 6.61 -22.31
C VAL A 109 -2.90 6.35 -20.83
N ARG A 110 -2.85 7.43 -20.06
CA ARG A 110 -2.72 7.39 -18.60
C ARG A 110 -3.99 7.99 -17.99
N SER A 111 -4.67 7.25 -17.12
CA SER A 111 -5.74 7.84 -16.30
C SER A 111 -5.14 8.73 -15.21
N GLU A 112 -5.93 9.69 -14.71
CA GLU A 112 -5.59 10.48 -13.51
C GLU A 112 -5.25 9.53 -12.35
N GLU A 113 -6.06 8.48 -12.17
CA GLU A 113 -5.83 7.43 -11.18
C GLU A 113 -4.47 6.70 -11.37
N GLN A 114 -4.08 6.33 -12.59
CA GLN A 114 -2.79 5.67 -12.83
C GLN A 114 -1.60 6.61 -12.55
N LEU A 115 -1.75 7.91 -12.84
CA LEU A 115 -0.75 8.93 -12.54
C LEU A 115 -0.63 9.20 -11.04
N GLU A 116 -1.77 9.32 -10.35
CA GLU A 116 -1.85 9.60 -8.92
C GLU A 116 -1.35 8.42 -8.07
N TRP A 117 -1.74 7.21 -8.43
CA TRP A 117 -1.38 5.99 -7.71
C TRP A 117 -0.03 5.39 -8.14
N GLN A 118 0.56 5.89 -9.23
CA GLN A 118 1.79 5.35 -9.85
C GLN A 118 1.77 3.82 -10.03
N GLN A 119 0.59 3.26 -10.29
CA GLN A 119 0.38 1.81 -10.42
C GLN A 119 0.61 1.37 -11.88
N PHE A 120 1.88 1.24 -12.26
CA PHE A 120 2.24 0.60 -13.52
C PHE A 120 2.47 -0.89 -13.29
N SER A 121 1.82 -1.73 -14.09
CA SER A 121 2.10 -3.16 -14.11
C SER A 121 3.57 -3.42 -14.43
N THR A 122 4.12 -4.49 -13.87
CA THR A 122 5.53 -4.85 -14.11
C THR A 122 5.71 -5.40 -15.53
N PRO A 123 6.56 -4.77 -16.38
CA PRO A 123 6.88 -5.30 -17.70
C PRO A 123 7.44 -6.73 -17.66
N ALA A 124 7.11 -7.55 -18.65
CA ALA A 124 7.48 -8.97 -18.65
C ALA A 124 9.00 -9.22 -18.70
N ASP A 125 9.78 -8.30 -19.27
CA ASP A 125 11.24 -8.40 -19.36
C ASP A 125 11.92 -8.14 -18.00
N ILE A 126 11.55 -7.09 -17.27
CA ILE A 126 12.05 -6.87 -15.91
C ILE A 126 11.49 -7.92 -14.93
N ALA A 127 10.27 -8.43 -15.15
CA ALA A 127 9.73 -9.57 -14.42
C ALA A 127 10.59 -10.84 -14.61
N ALA A 128 11.00 -11.16 -15.85
CA ALA A 128 11.87 -12.29 -16.13
C ALA A 128 13.22 -12.18 -15.40
N LEU A 129 13.82 -10.98 -15.40
CA LEU A 129 15.04 -10.72 -14.62
C LEU A 129 14.80 -10.91 -13.12
N ALA A 130 13.69 -10.41 -12.57
CA ALA A 130 13.35 -10.57 -11.16
C ALA A 130 13.16 -12.06 -10.79
N VAL A 131 12.51 -12.85 -11.65
CA VAL A 131 12.33 -14.30 -11.49
C VAL A 131 13.66 -15.04 -11.45
N LEU A 132 14.60 -14.71 -12.35
CA LEU A 132 15.95 -15.32 -12.32
C LEU A 132 16.72 -14.96 -11.05
N LEU A 133 16.69 -13.68 -10.65
CA LEU A 133 17.37 -13.22 -9.44
C LEU A 133 16.75 -13.78 -8.15
N ALA A 134 15.45 -14.08 -8.18
CA ALA A 134 14.75 -14.74 -7.10
C ALA A 134 15.27 -16.16 -6.85
N ASN A 135 15.78 -16.84 -7.89
CA ASN A 135 16.36 -18.18 -7.81
C ASN A 135 15.42 -19.15 -7.05
N ALA A 136 14.18 -19.24 -7.52
CA ALA A 136 13.13 -20.06 -6.92
C ALA A 136 13.50 -21.55 -6.96
N GLN A 137 13.32 -22.22 -5.84
CA GLN A 137 13.59 -23.65 -5.65
C GLN A 137 12.28 -24.43 -5.64
N GLU A 138 12.39 -25.73 -5.87
CA GLU A 138 11.27 -26.65 -5.70
C GLU A 138 10.68 -26.54 -4.28
N GLY A 139 9.35 -26.50 -4.19
CA GLY A 139 8.64 -26.42 -2.91
C GLY A 139 8.67 -25.05 -2.23
N ASP A 140 9.15 -23.99 -2.89
CA ASP A 140 9.02 -22.64 -2.33
C ASP A 140 7.55 -22.22 -2.18
N VAL A 141 7.29 -21.46 -1.11
CA VAL A 141 6.07 -20.67 -0.95
C VAL A 141 6.39 -19.24 -1.33
N VAL A 142 5.77 -18.77 -2.40
CA VAL A 142 6.09 -17.51 -3.07
C VAL A 142 4.96 -16.52 -2.89
N LEU A 143 5.23 -15.42 -2.21
CA LEU A 143 4.27 -14.33 -2.03
C LEU A 143 4.52 -13.22 -3.06
N GLU A 144 3.47 -12.83 -3.75
CA GLU A 144 3.36 -11.60 -4.51
C GLU A 144 2.30 -10.73 -3.78
N PRO A 145 2.69 -9.61 -3.14
CA PRO A 145 1.79 -8.85 -2.27
C PRO A 145 0.93 -7.78 -3.00
N SER A 146 1.14 -7.55 -4.30
CA SER A 146 0.51 -6.48 -5.09
C SER A 146 0.52 -6.85 -6.58
N ALA A 147 -0.28 -7.84 -6.94
CA ALA A 147 -0.06 -8.68 -8.12
C ALA A 147 -0.46 -8.05 -9.45
N GLY A 148 -1.39 -7.10 -9.44
CA GLY A 148 -2.05 -6.64 -10.64
C GLY A 148 -2.60 -7.84 -11.43
N ASN A 149 -2.27 -7.90 -12.73
CA ASN A 149 -2.62 -9.04 -13.60
C ASN A 149 -1.64 -10.23 -13.49
N GLY A 150 -0.63 -10.15 -12.63
CA GLY A 150 0.27 -11.26 -12.26
C GLY A 150 1.53 -11.43 -13.12
N LEU A 151 1.88 -10.43 -13.94
CA LEU A 151 3.03 -10.50 -14.85
C LEU A 151 4.37 -10.77 -14.14
N LEU A 152 4.57 -10.26 -12.92
CA LEU A 152 5.80 -10.45 -12.15
C LEU A 152 6.10 -11.92 -11.84
N VAL A 153 5.05 -12.74 -11.65
CA VAL A 153 5.16 -14.17 -11.31
C VAL A 153 4.76 -15.08 -12.47
N ALA A 154 4.38 -14.52 -13.62
CA ALA A 154 3.88 -15.28 -14.76
C ALA A 154 4.91 -16.25 -15.35
N GLN A 155 6.20 -15.95 -15.23
CA GLN A 155 7.30 -16.77 -15.75
C GLN A 155 7.98 -17.62 -14.66
N LEU A 156 7.42 -17.63 -13.45
CA LEU A 156 7.93 -18.45 -12.36
C LEU A 156 7.69 -19.93 -12.66
N ARG A 157 8.61 -20.79 -12.20
CA ARG A 157 8.48 -22.26 -12.24
C ARG A 157 7.14 -22.72 -11.65
N GLN A 158 6.65 -23.87 -12.10
CA GLN A 158 5.27 -24.32 -11.85
C GLN A 158 5.10 -25.12 -10.54
N ASP A 159 6.19 -25.64 -9.99
CA ASP A 159 6.30 -26.49 -8.80
C ASP A 159 6.51 -25.70 -7.50
N VAL A 160 6.07 -24.44 -7.49
CA VAL A 160 6.05 -23.57 -6.30
C VAL A 160 4.61 -23.27 -5.91
N THR A 161 4.41 -23.00 -4.63
CA THR A 161 3.11 -22.59 -4.10
C THR A 161 3.01 -21.08 -4.12
N LEU A 162 2.12 -20.54 -4.95
CA LEU A 162 1.88 -19.10 -5.04
C LEU A 162 0.91 -18.63 -3.97
N GLN A 163 1.17 -17.48 -3.36
CA GLN A 163 0.23 -16.68 -2.59
C GLN A 163 0.17 -15.31 -3.24
N LEU A 164 -0.99 -14.90 -3.73
CA LEU A 164 -1.12 -13.66 -4.49
C LEU A 164 -2.08 -12.70 -3.77
N ASN A 165 -1.80 -11.40 -3.85
CA ASN A 165 -2.66 -10.38 -3.27
C ASN A 165 -2.89 -9.24 -4.26
N GLU A 166 -4.15 -8.94 -4.56
CA GLU A 166 -4.52 -7.82 -5.44
C GLU A 166 -5.77 -7.12 -4.91
N LEU A 167 -5.63 -5.82 -4.68
CA LEU A 167 -6.66 -5.00 -4.07
C LEU A 167 -7.84 -4.76 -5.02
N ASP A 168 -7.55 -4.44 -6.28
CA ASP A 168 -8.57 -4.14 -7.28
C ASP A 168 -9.39 -5.40 -7.64
N PRO A 169 -10.72 -5.41 -7.47
CA PRO A 169 -11.54 -6.59 -7.75
C PRO A 169 -11.44 -7.09 -9.19
N ALA A 170 -11.34 -6.20 -10.19
CA ALA A 170 -11.30 -6.59 -11.59
C ALA A 170 -9.96 -7.27 -11.95
N ARG A 171 -8.84 -6.70 -11.52
CA ARG A 171 -7.52 -7.33 -11.64
C ARG A 171 -7.47 -8.64 -10.87
N ARG A 172 -8.08 -8.72 -9.69
CA ARG A 172 -8.16 -9.96 -8.91
C ARG A 172 -8.94 -11.07 -9.63
N ALA A 173 -10.03 -10.73 -10.32
CA ALA A 173 -10.79 -11.68 -11.14
C ALA A 173 -9.97 -12.20 -12.32
N ARG A 174 -9.24 -11.32 -13.02
CA ARG A 174 -8.29 -11.69 -14.09
C ARG A 174 -7.14 -12.55 -13.55
N LEU A 175 -6.62 -12.21 -12.38
CA LEU A 175 -5.55 -12.96 -11.72
C LEU A 175 -5.99 -14.40 -11.38
N ALA A 176 -7.23 -14.59 -10.92
CA ALA A 176 -7.79 -15.91 -10.67
C ALA A 176 -7.89 -16.76 -11.95
N HIS A 177 -8.12 -16.14 -13.10
CA HIS A 177 -8.06 -16.83 -14.39
C HIS A 177 -6.62 -17.22 -14.78
N SER A 178 -5.65 -16.32 -14.58
CA SER A 178 -4.23 -16.60 -14.89
C SER A 178 -3.59 -17.63 -13.94
N PHE A 179 -4.07 -17.73 -12.70
CA PHE A 179 -3.49 -18.55 -11.63
C PHE A 179 -4.57 -19.33 -10.86
N PRO A 180 -5.27 -20.29 -11.49
CA PRO A 180 -6.44 -20.95 -10.89
C PRO A 180 -6.13 -21.79 -9.63
N GLY A 181 -4.87 -22.16 -9.41
CA GLY A 181 -4.43 -22.92 -8.23
C GLY A 181 -3.87 -22.06 -7.08
N ALA A 182 -3.77 -20.74 -7.26
CA ALA A 182 -3.17 -19.87 -6.24
C ALA A 182 -4.25 -19.31 -5.29
N PRO A 183 -4.06 -19.33 -3.96
CA PRO A 183 -4.82 -18.49 -3.05
C PRO A 183 -4.62 -17.01 -3.39
N ILE A 184 -5.72 -16.30 -3.62
CA ILE A 184 -5.74 -14.87 -3.96
C ILE A 184 -6.50 -14.09 -2.89
N THR A 185 -5.85 -13.08 -2.31
CA THR A 185 -6.46 -12.16 -1.32
C THR A 185 -6.59 -10.74 -1.86
N GLY A 186 -7.35 -9.89 -1.17
CA GLY A 186 -7.55 -8.47 -1.51
C GLY A 186 -7.24 -7.53 -0.34
N TYR A 187 -6.16 -7.83 0.39
CA TYR A 187 -5.75 -7.10 1.58
C TYR A 187 -4.87 -5.89 1.23
N ASP A 188 -4.85 -4.89 2.11
CA ASP A 188 -3.82 -3.85 2.06
C ASP A 188 -2.43 -4.49 2.26
N GLY A 189 -1.55 -4.32 1.27
CA GLY A 189 -0.19 -4.84 1.26
C GLY A 189 0.64 -4.42 2.48
N ALA A 190 0.38 -3.24 3.06
CA ALA A 190 1.04 -2.78 4.28
C ALA A 190 0.58 -3.52 5.55
N ALA A 191 -0.60 -4.16 5.50
CA ALA A 191 -1.24 -4.86 6.62
C ALA A 191 -1.14 -6.40 6.52
N LEU A 192 -0.44 -6.95 5.52
CA LEU A 192 -0.35 -8.40 5.30
C LEU A 192 0.24 -9.18 6.49
N THR A 193 1.09 -8.56 7.31
CA THR A 193 1.61 -9.21 8.52
C THR A 193 0.47 -9.66 9.43
N SER A 194 -0.57 -8.84 9.58
CA SER A 194 -1.73 -9.15 10.43
C SER A 194 -2.80 -9.94 9.68
N LEU A 195 -3.13 -9.51 8.46
CA LEU A 195 -4.27 -10.05 7.71
C LEU A 195 -4.06 -11.47 7.16
N MET A 196 -2.80 -11.88 6.96
CA MET A 196 -2.45 -13.22 6.52
C MET A 196 -1.74 -14.01 7.64
N ALA A 197 -1.99 -13.69 8.91
CA ALA A 197 -1.28 -14.32 10.04
C ALA A 197 -1.45 -15.85 10.10
N SER A 198 -2.58 -16.37 9.60
CA SER A 198 -2.87 -17.81 9.50
C SER A 198 -2.32 -18.48 8.23
N SER A 199 -1.93 -17.70 7.22
CA SER A 199 -1.35 -18.23 5.99
C SER A 199 0.09 -18.66 6.21
N GLU A 200 0.52 -19.73 5.54
CA GLU A 200 1.90 -20.17 5.56
C GLU A 200 2.86 -19.02 5.20
N ARG A 201 3.98 -18.92 5.93
CA ARG A 201 4.94 -17.86 5.71
C ARG A 201 5.78 -18.12 4.46
N PRO A 202 5.94 -17.14 3.56
CA PRO A 202 6.67 -17.34 2.31
C PRO A 202 8.15 -17.57 2.56
N THR A 203 8.76 -18.42 1.74
CA THR A 203 10.22 -18.59 1.64
C THR A 203 10.82 -17.65 0.58
N LEU A 204 9.99 -17.17 -0.34
CA LEU A 204 10.35 -16.25 -1.40
C LEU A 204 9.28 -15.16 -1.54
N VAL A 205 9.70 -13.92 -1.75
CA VAL A 205 8.81 -12.80 -2.11
C VAL A 205 9.30 -12.18 -3.41
N LEU A 206 8.39 -11.97 -4.36
CA LEU A 206 8.58 -11.14 -5.55
C LEU A 206 7.61 -9.97 -5.42
N MET A 207 8.09 -8.72 -5.50
CA MET A 207 7.18 -7.58 -5.33
C MET A 207 7.54 -6.35 -6.16
N ASN A 208 6.49 -5.64 -6.59
CA ASN A 208 6.54 -4.28 -7.09
C ASN A 208 5.44 -3.48 -6.36
N PRO A 209 5.71 -2.95 -5.15
CA PRO A 209 4.70 -2.26 -4.35
C PRO A 209 4.29 -0.93 -5.00
N PRO A 210 3.12 -0.37 -4.65
CA PRO A 210 2.74 0.98 -5.06
C PRO A 210 3.72 2.03 -4.52
N PHE A 211 4.03 3.04 -5.34
CA PHE A 211 5.09 4.01 -5.03
C PHE A 211 4.63 5.22 -4.20
N SER A 212 3.35 5.64 -4.28
CA SER A 212 2.89 6.94 -3.75
C SER A 212 1.64 6.91 -2.84
N ARG A 213 0.95 5.78 -2.62
CA ARG A 213 -0.24 5.70 -1.74
C ARG A 213 -0.43 4.35 -1.04
N SER A 214 -0.98 4.38 0.18
CA SER A 214 -1.50 3.21 0.92
C SER A 214 -2.99 3.42 1.26
N LEU A 215 -3.76 2.34 1.35
CA LEU A 215 -5.21 2.41 1.61
C LEU A 215 -5.50 3.10 2.96
N GLY A 216 -6.44 4.04 2.98
CA GLY A 216 -6.82 4.77 4.20
C GLY A 216 -5.84 5.88 4.65
N ARG A 217 -4.77 6.16 3.89
CA ARG A 217 -3.84 7.27 4.15
C ARG A 217 -3.48 8.04 2.87
N GLY A 218 -4.41 8.83 2.33
CA GLY A 218 -4.16 9.92 1.35
C GLY A 218 -2.95 9.76 0.42
N ALA A 219 -2.18 10.83 0.20
CA ALA A 219 -0.85 10.75 -0.40
C ALA A 219 0.13 10.19 0.64
N ASP A 220 0.90 9.15 0.28
CA ASP A 220 1.84 8.51 1.19
C ASP A 220 3.14 8.12 0.48
N ASP A 221 4.10 9.03 0.55
CA ASP A 221 5.42 8.94 -0.07
C ASP A 221 6.23 7.72 0.38
N PHE A 222 5.81 7.01 1.44
CA PHE A 222 6.50 5.84 1.99
C PHE A 222 5.73 4.53 1.83
N ALA A 223 4.70 4.49 0.96
CA ALA A 223 3.93 3.29 0.64
C ALA A 223 4.80 2.08 0.29
N ALA A 224 5.71 2.24 -0.69
CA ALA A 224 6.61 1.18 -1.10
C ALA A 224 7.41 0.60 0.08
N VAL A 225 7.90 1.46 0.98
CA VAL A 225 8.71 1.05 2.13
C VAL A 225 7.89 0.29 3.17
N ARG A 226 6.66 0.71 3.46
CA ARG A 226 5.78 -0.03 4.38
C ARG A 226 5.42 -1.41 3.85
N HIS A 227 5.13 -1.52 2.55
CA HIS A 227 4.87 -2.81 1.91
C HIS A 227 6.12 -3.70 1.97
N LEU A 228 7.30 -3.15 1.66
CA LEU A 228 8.57 -3.87 1.77
C LEU A 228 8.79 -4.39 3.20
N GLN A 229 8.59 -3.54 4.21
CA GLN A 229 8.73 -3.94 5.61
C GLN A 229 7.71 -5.02 6.01
N ALA A 230 6.46 -4.94 5.54
CA ALA A 230 5.44 -5.95 5.79
C ALA A 230 5.80 -7.31 5.17
N ALA A 231 6.30 -7.29 3.94
CA ALA A 231 6.81 -8.47 3.24
C ALA A 231 8.03 -9.07 3.94
N LEU A 232 9.01 -8.26 4.33
CA LEU A 232 10.18 -8.70 5.10
C LEU A 232 9.80 -9.32 6.45
N ARG A 233 8.79 -8.79 7.15
CA ARG A 233 8.28 -9.40 8.39
C ARG A 233 7.69 -10.79 8.13
N ARG A 234 6.86 -10.93 7.08
CA ARG A 234 6.26 -12.22 6.69
C ARG A 234 7.27 -13.26 6.23
N LEU A 235 8.27 -12.85 5.46
CA LEU A 235 9.30 -13.73 4.90
C LEU A 235 9.94 -14.60 5.99
N ARG A 236 10.13 -15.88 5.73
CA ARG A 236 10.82 -16.80 6.64
C ARG A 236 12.29 -16.43 6.78
N THR A 237 12.87 -16.69 7.95
CA THR A 237 14.32 -16.49 8.16
C THR A 237 15.11 -17.36 7.18
N GLY A 238 16.10 -16.77 6.51
CA GLY A 238 16.83 -17.41 5.40
C GLY A 238 16.08 -17.44 4.07
N GLY A 239 14.85 -16.89 4.00
CA GLY A 239 14.14 -16.66 2.75
C GLY A 239 14.70 -15.49 1.95
N ARG A 240 14.27 -15.36 0.70
CA ARG A 240 14.69 -14.30 -0.22
C ARG A 240 13.53 -13.38 -0.60
N LEU A 241 13.82 -12.11 -0.82
CA LEU A 241 12.90 -11.12 -1.37
C LEU A 241 13.56 -10.41 -2.55
N VAL A 242 12.84 -10.30 -3.65
CA VAL A 242 13.21 -9.44 -4.78
C VAL A 242 12.17 -8.33 -4.90
N ALA A 243 12.60 -7.08 -4.75
CA ALA A 243 11.73 -5.92 -4.81
C ALA A 243 12.13 -4.95 -5.92
N ILE A 244 11.14 -4.53 -6.70
CA ILE A 244 11.22 -3.36 -7.57
C ILE A 244 10.74 -2.15 -6.75
N MET A 245 11.67 -1.28 -6.37
CA MET A 245 11.43 -0.12 -5.52
C MET A 245 11.54 1.19 -6.33
N PRO A 246 10.93 2.28 -5.87
CA PRO A 246 11.12 3.60 -6.45
C PRO A 246 12.60 4.01 -6.50
N ASP A 247 13.00 4.81 -7.50
CA ASP A 247 14.39 5.27 -7.63
C ASP A 247 14.91 5.99 -6.38
N TRP A 248 14.05 6.69 -5.65
CA TRP A 248 14.47 7.42 -4.45
C TRP A 248 14.87 6.49 -3.29
N PHE A 249 14.44 5.23 -3.27
CA PHE A 249 14.76 4.28 -2.20
C PHE A 249 16.16 3.69 -2.42
N GLY A 250 17.19 4.44 -2.04
CA GLY A 250 18.59 4.01 -2.10
C GLY A 250 19.45 4.70 -1.04
N PRO A 251 20.77 4.46 -1.03
CA PRO A 251 21.70 5.00 -0.04
C PRO A 251 22.00 6.50 -0.27
N SER A 252 20.94 7.32 -0.29
CA SER A 252 21.03 8.78 -0.41
C SER A 252 21.18 9.42 0.95
N ALA A 253 21.84 10.58 1.02
CA ALA A 253 22.03 11.30 2.29
C ALA A 253 20.69 11.68 2.96
N ARG A 254 19.67 12.01 2.17
CA ARG A 254 18.35 12.43 2.66
C ARG A 254 17.53 11.30 3.28
N LEU A 255 17.64 10.08 2.76
CA LEU A 255 16.82 8.94 3.17
C LEU A 255 17.64 7.81 3.82
N ARG A 256 18.89 8.11 4.22
CA ARG A 256 19.82 7.14 4.81
C ARG A 256 19.20 6.41 5.99
N ASP A 257 18.63 7.12 6.95
CA ASP A 257 18.06 6.50 8.15
C ASP A 257 16.90 5.57 7.82
N LEU A 258 16.04 5.93 6.86
CA LEU A 258 14.93 5.09 6.41
C LEU A 258 15.42 3.84 5.68
N PHE A 259 16.41 4.01 4.81
CA PHE A 259 17.01 2.92 4.05
C PHE A 259 17.74 1.94 4.99
N ASP A 260 18.61 2.46 5.85
CA ASP A 260 19.40 1.68 6.81
C ASP A 260 18.50 1.01 7.86
N SER A 261 17.45 1.68 8.35
CA SER A 261 16.50 1.05 9.28
C SER A 261 15.65 -0.04 8.63
N THR A 262 15.25 0.15 7.37
CA THR A 262 14.46 -0.86 6.63
C THR A 262 15.28 -2.11 6.32
N LEU A 263 16.57 -1.94 6.07
CA LEU A 263 17.46 -3.02 5.64
C LEU A 263 18.39 -3.53 6.77
N ARG A 264 18.20 -3.06 8.00
CA ARG A 264 19.08 -3.34 9.16
C ARG A 264 19.33 -4.82 9.41
N ASP A 265 18.27 -5.64 9.37
CA ASP A 265 18.30 -7.03 9.81
C ASP A 265 18.32 -8.03 8.64
N VAL A 266 18.70 -7.55 7.46
CA VAL A 266 18.69 -8.32 6.21
C VAL A 266 20.00 -8.11 5.43
N ALA A 267 20.30 -9.03 4.52
CA ALA A 267 21.47 -8.97 3.67
C ALA A 267 21.06 -8.63 2.24
N VAL A 268 21.36 -7.41 1.80
CA VAL A 268 21.23 -7.05 0.38
C VAL A 268 22.31 -7.78 -0.40
N ARG A 269 21.91 -8.63 -1.34
CA ARG A 269 22.79 -9.45 -2.17
C ARG A 269 23.10 -8.79 -3.51
N THR A 270 22.12 -8.07 -4.06
CA THR A 270 22.23 -7.39 -5.35
C THR A 270 21.47 -6.07 -5.28
N SER A 271 22.05 -5.00 -5.82
CA SER A 271 21.43 -3.69 -5.99
C SER A 271 21.57 -3.25 -7.45
N ILE A 272 20.46 -3.02 -8.14
CA ILE A 272 20.43 -2.61 -9.55
C ILE A 272 19.58 -1.34 -9.68
N ARG A 273 19.98 -0.43 -10.57
CA ARG A 273 19.17 0.72 -10.99
C ARG A 273 18.95 0.66 -12.50
N LEU A 274 17.70 0.73 -12.94
CA LEU A 274 17.31 0.72 -14.35
C LEU A 274 16.48 1.95 -14.71
N GLU A 275 16.75 2.57 -15.86
CA GLU A 275 16.15 3.87 -16.21
C GLU A 275 14.90 3.77 -17.09
N LYS A 276 14.87 2.86 -18.06
CA LYS A 276 13.88 2.88 -19.15
C LYS A 276 13.03 1.61 -19.26
N CYS A 277 12.99 0.78 -18.22
CA CYS A 277 12.27 -0.51 -18.25
C CYS A 277 10.75 -0.38 -18.38
N TYR A 278 10.17 0.73 -17.93
CA TYR A 278 8.72 0.93 -17.97
C TYR A 278 8.23 1.70 -19.20
N THR A 279 9.10 1.95 -20.19
CA THR A 279 8.76 2.79 -21.37
C THR A 279 7.55 2.24 -22.13
N LYS A 280 7.45 0.91 -22.29
CA LYS A 280 6.29 0.25 -22.92
C LYS A 280 4.99 0.38 -22.12
N HIS A 281 5.09 0.59 -20.80
CA HIS A 281 3.95 0.93 -19.94
C HIS A 281 3.77 2.43 -19.75
N GLY A 282 4.41 3.22 -20.62
CA GLY A 282 4.17 4.64 -20.71
C GLY A 282 4.86 5.48 -19.66
N THR A 283 5.90 5.01 -18.97
CA THR A 283 6.69 5.86 -18.05
C THR A 283 8.20 5.64 -18.20
N SER A 284 8.98 6.69 -18.00
CA SER A 284 10.45 6.68 -17.99
C SER A 284 11.02 6.82 -16.59
N ILE A 285 10.22 6.52 -15.57
CA ILE A 285 10.66 6.52 -14.17
C ILE A 285 11.70 5.42 -14.00
N ALA A 286 12.86 5.81 -13.47
CA ALA A 286 13.87 4.84 -13.06
C ALA A 286 13.37 4.02 -11.86
N VAL A 287 13.81 2.78 -11.76
CA VAL A 287 13.49 1.88 -10.65
C VAL A 287 14.74 1.24 -10.10
N ARG A 288 14.65 0.78 -8.86
CA ARG A 288 15.70 0.01 -8.20
C ARG A 288 15.24 -1.42 -7.97
N LEU A 289 16.06 -2.38 -8.34
CA LEU A 289 15.81 -3.80 -8.08
C LEU A 289 16.77 -4.27 -6.98
N TYR A 290 16.21 -4.81 -5.90
CA TYR A 290 16.95 -5.33 -4.76
C TYR A 290 16.74 -6.82 -4.61
N VAL A 291 17.83 -7.58 -4.45
CA VAL A 291 17.79 -8.97 -3.99
C VAL A 291 18.21 -8.99 -2.53
N ILE A 292 17.34 -9.48 -1.65
CA ILE A 292 17.49 -9.38 -0.20
C ILE A 292 17.30 -10.75 0.42
N ASP A 293 18.28 -11.24 1.18
CA ASP A 293 18.15 -12.44 2.00
C ASP A 293 17.81 -12.05 3.43
N LYS A 294 16.85 -12.76 4.05
CA LYS A 294 16.47 -12.54 5.46
C LYS A 294 17.48 -13.20 6.40
N ALA A 295 18.64 -12.60 6.50
CA ALA A 295 19.71 -12.93 7.43
C ALA A 295 20.51 -11.66 7.75
N PRO A 296 21.19 -11.59 8.90
CA PRO A 296 22.03 -10.44 9.23
C PRO A 296 23.04 -10.16 8.12
N GLY A 297 23.08 -8.91 7.64
CA GLY A 297 24.05 -8.43 6.66
C GLY A 297 24.76 -7.18 7.18
N THR A 298 25.99 -6.93 6.74
CA THR A 298 26.80 -5.79 7.20
C THR A 298 27.16 -4.81 6.08
N THR A 299 27.16 -5.25 4.83
CA THR A 299 27.62 -4.43 3.69
C THR A 299 26.63 -4.53 2.55
N ILE A 300 26.15 -3.38 2.07
CA ILE A 300 25.30 -3.29 0.88
C ILE A 300 26.21 -3.22 -0.34
N PRO A 301 25.98 -4.06 -1.38
CA PRO A 301 26.80 -4.05 -2.59
C PRO A 301 26.66 -2.73 -3.35
N SER A 302 27.64 -2.44 -4.21
CA SER A 302 27.55 -1.33 -5.15
C SER A 302 26.33 -1.50 -6.06
N THR A 303 25.69 -0.38 -6.42
CA THR A 303 24.54 -0.41 -7.32
C THR A 303 25.02 -0.48 -8.76
N ILE A 304 24.60 -1.51 -9.49
CA ILE A 304 24.88 -1.63 -10.93
C ILE A 304 23.79 -0.85 -11.67
N GLN A 305 24.20 0.14 -12.46
CA GLN A 305 23.27 1.00 -13.21
C GLN A 305 23.36 0.74 -14.70
N ARG A 306 22.20 0.57 -15.34
CA ARG A 306 22.05 0.45 -16.81
C ARG A 306 20.75 1.11 -17.27
N SER A 307 20.63 1.37 -18.57
CA SER A 307 19.44 2.03 -19.10
C SER A 307 18.27 1.05 -19.28
N SER A 308 18.56 -0.21 -19.58
CA SER A 308 17.57 -1.21 -20.02
C SER A 308 17.83 -2.60 -19.42
N VAL A 309 16.82 -3.50 -19.52
CA VAL A 309 16.96 -4.91 -19.13
C VAL A 309 18.03 -5.60 -19.97
N ALA A 310 18.13 -5.31 -21.27
CA ALA A 310 19.13 -5.92 -22.14
C ALA A 310 20.57 -5.61 -21.69
N GLU A 311 20.85 -4.35 -21.36
CA GLU A 311 22.20 -3.90 -20.97
C GLU A 311 22.67 -4.43 -19.61
N ILE A 312 21.75 -4.85 -18.72
CA ILE A 312 22.11 -5.35 -17.39
C ILE A 312 22.45 -6.84 -17.39
N LEU A 313 22.03 -7.61 -18.40
CA LEU A 313 22.21 -9.07 -18.45
C LEU A 313 23.69 -9.48 -18.37
N ASP A 314 24.59 -8.74 -19.04
CA ASP A 314 26.03 -9.04 -19.03
C ASP A 314 26.76 -8.56 -17.77
N ALA A 315 26.10 -7.76 -16.93
CA ALA A 315 26.70 -7.12 -15.76
C ALA A 315 26.21 -7.70 -14.43
N VAL A 316 25.10 -8.46 -14.45
CA VAL A 316 24.50 -9.04 -13.24
C VAL A 316 24.91 -10.50 -13.08
N THR A 317 25.01 -10.95 -11.83
CA THR A 317 25.22 -12.37 -11.50
C THR A 317 24.07 -12.85 -10.63
N ILE A 318 23.54 -14.03 -10.95
CA ILE A 318 22.55 -14.70 -10.11
C ILE A 318 23.30 -15.28 -8.91
N VAL A 319 23.04 -14.72 -7.74
CA VAL A 319 23.66 -15.14 -6.48
C VAL A 319 22.89 -16.32 -5.87
N ASP A 320 23.61 -17.29 -5.34
CA ASP A 320 22.99 -18.38 -4.57
C ASP A 320 22.19 -17.85 -3.39
N ARG A 321 21.13 -18.58 -3.05
CA ARG A 321 20.24 -18.25 -1.94
C ARG A 321 20.60 -19.01 -0.68
N LEU A 322 20.25 -18.39 0.45
CA LEU A 322 20.22 -19.10 1.72
C LEU A 322 19.10 -20.15 1.72
N LYS A 323 19.29 -21.20 2.53
CA LYS A 323 18.23 -22.17 2.83
C LYS A 323 17.29 -21.57 3.88
N PRO A 324 15.99 -21.42 3.58
CA PRO A 324 15.02 -20.97 4.58
C PRO A 324 15.01 -21.91 5.78
N LYS A 325 15.06 -21.35 6.98
CA LYS A 325 14.94 -22.12 8.21
C LYS A 325 13.49 -22.57 8.37
N THR A 326 13.30 -23.78 8.89
CA THR A 326 11.98 -24.23 9.35
C THR A 326 11.53 -23.29 10.46
N ASP A 327 10.29 -22.80 10.38
CA ASP A 327 9.71 -22.04 11.48
C ASP A 327 9.50 -23.03 12.63
N VAL A 328 10.48 -23.08 13.54
CA VAL A 328 10.28 -23.73 14.83
C VAL A 328 9.39 -22.79 15.63
N PRO A 329 8.22 -23.22 16.13
CA PRO A 329 7.44 -22.43 17.06
C PRO A 329 8.38 -22.01 18.18
N MET A 330 8.65 -20.72 18.29
CA MET A 330 9.49 -20.22 19.37
C MET A 330 8.69 -20.48 20.64
N ALA A 331 9.08 -21.51 21.41
CA ALA A 331 8.54 -21.71 22.75
C ALA A 331 8.68 -20.36 23.47
N PRO A 332 7.65 -19.89 24.19
CA PRO A 332 7.73 -18.61 24.89
C PRO A 332 8.98 -18.66 25.76
N VAL A 333 9.95 -17.81 25.43
CA VAL A 333 11.21 -17.73 26.17
C VAL A 333 10.83 -17.30 27.58
N ARG A 334 10.72 -18.27 28.49
CA ARG A 334 10.76 -18.01 29.92
C ARG A 334 12.09 -17.33 30.16
N LYS A 335 12.07 -16.04 30.48
CA LYS A 335 13.23 -15.32 30.98
C LYS A 335 13.61 -15.94 32.33
N THR A 336 14.33 -17.05 32.31
CA THR A 336 15.08 -17.54 33.47
C THR A 336 16.38 -16.75 33.57
N GLY A 337 16.63 -16.25 34.76
CA GLY A 337 17.50 -15.11 35.02
C GLY A 337 19.01 -15.32 34.91
N THR A 338 19.64 -14.22 35.32
CA THR A 338 21.03 -14.02 35.75
C THR A 338 22.12 -14.17 34.70
N THR A 339 22.54 -13.03 34.13
CA THR A 339 23.90 -12.87 33.61
C THR A 339 24.63 -11.78 34.38
N SER A 340 25.64 -12.26 35.09
CA SER A 340 26.85 -11.62 35.63
C SER A 340 27.07 -10.14 35.35
N LEU A 341 27.38 -9.43 36.43
CA LEU A 341 28.07 -8.14 36.48
C LEU A 341 29.44 -8.25 35.78
N PHE A 342 29.96 -7.09 35.33
CA PHE A 342 31.24 -6.85 34.65
C PHE A 342 31.22 -6.84 33.11
N ARG A 343 30.69 -5.75 32.54
CA ARG A 343 31.41 -4.99 31.50
C ARG A 343 30.91 -3.55 31.44
N ALA A 344 31.76 -2.64 31.89
CA ALA A 344 31.57 -1.20 31.77
C ALA A 344 31.84 -0.76 30.32
N VAL A 345 30.84 -0.17 29.67
CA VAL A 345 31.00 0.78 28.55
C VAL A 345 29.91 1.83 28.74
N LYS A 346 30.31 3.10 28.75
CA LYS A 346 29.42 4.27 28.85
C LYS A 346 28.34 4.21 27.77
N SER A 347 27.15 3.79 28.16
CA SER A 347 25.91 3.93 27.40
C SER A 347 25.19 5.15 27.96
N THR A 348 24.88 6.10 27.07
CA THR A 348 23.87 7.13 27.29
C THR A 348 22.59 6.45 27.81
N ARG A 349 22.09 6.89 28.97
CA ARG A 349 20.88 6.35 29.58
C ARG A 349 19.75 6.36 28.56
N PRO A 350 19.14 5.21 28.22
CA PRO A 350 17.82 5.21 27.61
C PRO A 350 16.87 5.87 28.59
N ALA A 351 15.97 6.74 28.11
CA ALA A 351 14.88 7.26 28.93
C ALA A 351 14.17 6.08 29.59
N GLU A 352 13.98 6.14 30.92
CA GLU A 352 13.35 5.05 31.66
C GLU A 352 11.99 4.72 31.02
N PRO A 353 11.71 3.45 30.70
CA PRO A 353 10.41 3.06 30.22
C PRO A 353 9.39 3.36 31.30
N ARG A 354 8.52 4.33 31.03
CA ARG A 354 7.40 4.72 31.89
C ARG A 354 6.61 3.46 32.21
N ALA A 355 6.58 3.06 33.48
CA ALA A 355 5.91 1.83 33.90
C ALA A 355 4.45 1.86 33.44
N TYR A 356 4.09 0.94 32.53
CA TYR A 356 2.71 0.74 32.13
C TYR A 356 2.01 -0.01 33.26
N HIS A 357 1.26 0.72 34.07
CA HIS A 357 0.31 0.13 35.00
C HIS A 357 -1.02 -0.09 34.27
N ALA A 358 -1.48 -1.34 34.21
CA ALA A 358 -2.83 -1.64 33.76
C ALA A 358 -3.84 -0.92 34.67
N PRO A 359 -4.86 -0.22 34.14
CA PRO A 359 -5.81 0.52 34.97
C PRO A 359 -6.58 -0.43 35.89
N VAL A 360 -6.58 -0.14 37.20
CA VAL A 360 -7.38 -0.87 38.21
C VAL A 360 -8.86 -0.46 38.13
N ARG A 361 -9.16 0.68 37.51
CA ARG A 361 -10.50 1.16 37.17
C ARG A 361 -10.47 1.79 35.77
N ASN A 362 -11.52 1.55 34.98
CA ASN A 362 -11.68 2.02 33.60
C ASN A 362 -12.91 2.94 33.49
N GLU A 363 -13.20 3.70 34.53
CA GLU A 363 -14.33 4.64 34.54
C GLU A 363 -14.05 5.81 33.60
N VAL A 364 -15.11 6.34 32.99
CA VAL A 364 -15.04 7.52 32.11
C VAL A 364 -15.77 8.65 32.81
N LEU A 365 -15.02 9.68 33.20
CA LEU A 365 -15.53 10.82 33.96
C LEU A 365 -15.78 12.02 33.05
N PRO A 366 -16.82 12.82 33.32
CA PRO A 366 -16.97 14.13 32.68
C PRO A 366 -15.81 15.04 33.09
N VAL A 367 -15.38 15.89 32.16
CA VAL A 367 -14.45 16.99 32.45
C VAL A 367 -15.25 18.26 32.60
N ASP A 368 -15.62 18.57 33.84
CA ASP A 368 -16.40 19.77 34.13
C ASP A 368 -15.59 21.04 33.88
N PHE A 369 -16.24 22.03 33.28
CA PHE A 369 -15.71 23.37 33.10
C PHE A 369 -16.80 24.40 33.37
N THR A 370 -16.39 25.61 33.73
CA THR A 370 -17.29 26.77 33.82
C THR A 370 -17.14 27.58 32.53
N PRO A 371 -18.20 27.71 31.71
CA PRO A 371 -18.19 28.63 30.59
C PRO A 371 -18.23 30.08 31.09
N LEU A 372 -17.51 30.97 30.39
CA LEU A 372 -17.45 32.39 30.70
C LEU A 372 -18.27 33.21 29.70
N GLU A 373 -19.33 33.87 30.19
CA GLU A 373 -20.13 34.82 29.40
C GLU A 373 -19.33 36.07 29.00
N THR A 374 -18.47 36.54 29.89
CA THR A 374 -17.47 37.58 29.60
C THR A 374 -16.12 36.92 29.39
N PRO A 375 -15.43 37.14 28.25
CA PRO A 375 -14.14 36.51 27.99
C PRO A 375 -13.10 36.77 29.09
N ALA A 376 -12.24 35.79 29.35
CA ALA A 376 -11.14 35.94 30.29
C ALA A 376 -10.22 37.12 29.88
N PRO A 377 -9.77 37.93 30.86
CA PRO A 377 -8.97 39.11 30.57
C PRO A 377 -7.67 38.75 29.83
N LEU A 378 -7.16 39.71 29.04
CA LEU A 378 -5.84 39.58 28.43
C LEU A 378 -4.77 39.62 29.52
N LEU A 379 -3.79 38.72 29.43
CA LEU A 379 -2.65 38.68 30.33
C LEU A 379 -1.56 39.67 29.85
N GLY A 380 -0.53 39.91 30.67
CA GLY A 380 0.51 40.90 30.41
C GLY A 380 1.18 40.72 29.05
N GLN A 381 1.17 41.78 28.24
CA GLN A 381 1.72 41.79 26.88
C GLN A 381 3.24 41.95 26.88
N THR A 382 3.93 41.15 26.06
CA THR A 382 5.35 41.34 25.75
C THR A 382 5.53 41.40 24.23
N GLY A 383 5.86 42.58 23.71
CA GLY A 383 5.94 42.81 22.26
C GLY A 383 4.57 42.58 21.60
N VAL A 384 4.51 41.69 20.61
CA VAL A 384 3.26 41.34 19.89
C VAL A 384 2.55 40.10 20.43
N TYR A 385 3.04 39.53 21.53
CA TYR A 385 2.57 38.27 22.11
C TYR A 385 1.97 38.44 23.51
N LEU A 386 0.98 37.59 23.79
CA LEU A 386 0.32 37.41 25.09
C LEU A 386 0.50 35.95 25.53
N PRO A 387 0.63 35.65 26.83
CA PRO A 387 0.50 34.28 27.33
C PRO A 387 -0.87 33.70 26.94
N TYR A 388 -0.88 32.50 26.37
CA TYR A 388 -2.10 31.85 25.92
C TYR A 388 -2.98 31.44 27.11
N ARG A 389 -4.28 31.67 26.99
CA ARG A 389 -5.27 31.21 27.96
C ARG A 389 -6.60 30.91 27.26
N PRO A 390 -7.35 29.87 27.69
CA PRO A 390 -8.72 29.68 27.23
C PRO A 390 -9.56 30.92 27.50
N SER A 391 -10.17 31.48 26.46
CA SER A 391 -10.92 32.74 26.57
C SER A 391 -12.31 32.55 27.16
N ARG A 392 -12.87 31.33 27.06
CA ARG A 392 -14.25 31.01 27.45
C ARG A 392 -14.40 29.92 28.49
N LEU A 393 -13.31 29.28 28.91
CA LEU A 393 -13.37 28.06 29.71
C LEU A 393 -12.48 28.15 30.94
N VAL A 394 -13.04 27.78 32.09
CA VAL A 394 -12.27 27.58 33.33
C VAL A 394 -12.43 26.13 33.77
N PHE A 395 -11.31 25.41 33.80
CA PHE A 395 -11.25 24.01 34.24
C PHE A 395 -10.70 23.93 35.67
N THR A 396 -11.38 23.18 36.53
CA THR A 396 -10.88 22.88 37.89
C THR A 396 -9.93 21.68 37.90
N THR A 397 -9.98 20.84 36.86
CA THR A 397 -9.23 19.59 36.71
C THR A 397 -8.07 19.67 35.71
N ALA A 398 -7.79 20.86 35.16
CA ALA A 398 -6.65 21.05 34.27
C ALA A 398 -5.32 21.01 35.02
N GLY A 399 -4.31 20.39 34.40
CA GLY A 399 -2.91 20.45 34.83
C GLY A 399 -2.15 21.63 34.22
N GLU A 400 -0.86 21.74 34.56
CA GLU A 400 0.03 22.72 33.94
C GLU A 400 0.46 22.27 32.53
N HIS A 401 0.57 23.21 31.60
CA HIS A 401 1.09 22.90 30.27
C HIS A 401 2.62 22.75 30.34
N PRO A 402 3.23 21.73 29.70
CA PRO A 402 4.67 21.45 29.80
C PRO A 402 5.59 22.53 29.21
N THR A 403 5.04 23.44 28.40
CA THR A 403 5.77 24.55 27.76
C THR A 403 4.96 25.84 27.88
N ALA A 404 5.61 26.99 28.03
CA ALA A 404 4.93 28.28 27.99
C ALA A 404 4.29 28.51 26.61
N LEU A 405 2.97 28.71 26.57
CA LEU A 405 2.23 28.98 25.34
C LEU A 405 1.98 30.48 25.20
N VAL A 406 2.05 30.97 23.96
CA VAL A 406 1.77 32.36 23.62
C VAL A 406 0.84 32.45 22.41
N GLU A 407 0.09 33.54 22.32
CA GLU A 407 -0.74 33.91 21.18
C GLU A 407 -0.46 35.36 20.78
N SER A 408 -0.81 35.73 19.54
CA SER A 408 -0.70 37.12 19.13
C SER A 408 -1.77 37.99 19.80
N VAL A 409 -1.48 39.27 20.02
CA VAL A 409 -2.46 40.23 20.56
C VAL A 409 -3.74 40.27 19.72
N ALA A 410 -3.62 40.18 18.39
CA ALA A 410 -4.75 40.15 17.48
C ALA A 410 -5.64 38.93 17.72
N MET A 411 -5.06 37.73 17.86
CA MET A 411 -5.83 36.51 18.14
C MET A 411 -6.47 36.54 19.53
N GLY A 412 -5.72 36.97 20.55
CA GLY A 412 -6.21 37.01 21.93
C GLY A 412 -7.38 37.98 22.14
N SER A 413 -7.51 39.00 21.27
CA SER A 413 -8.60 39.99 21.29
C SER A 413 -9.94 39.48 20.76
N ILE A 414 -9.94 38.32 20.08
CA ILE A 414 -11.15 37.72 19.52
C ILE A 414 -11.58 36.56 20.43
N PRO A 415 -12.70 36.67 21.14
CA PRO A 415 -13.14 35.60 22.01
C PRO A 415 -13.66 34.41 21.20
N ALA A 416 -13.34 33.21 21.66
CA ALA A 416 -13.93 31.99 21.11
C ALA A 416 -15.46 31.95 21.39
N PRO A 417 -16.26 31.17 20.62
CA PRO A 417 -17.68 30.97 20.93
C PRO A 417 -17.85 30.26 22.28
N ILE A 418 -18.98 30.42 22.95
CA ILE A 418 -19.25 29.69 24.22
C ILE A 418 -19.62 28.24 23.86
N PRO A 419 -18.83 27.23 24.26
CA PRO A 419 -19.13 25.84 23.95
C PRO A 419 -20.08 25.23 25.00
N HIS A 420 -20.75 24.15 24.63
CA HIS A 420 -21.69 23.40 25.47
C HIS A 420 -21.29 21.94 25.65
N HIS A 421 -20.41 21.40 24.80
CA HIS A 421 -19.99 20.00 24.90
C HIS A 421 -19.10 19.72 26.13
N VAL A 422 -19.54 18.80 26.98
CA VAL A 422 -18.76 18.28 28.12
C VAL A 422 -18.06 16.97 27.71
N PRO A 423 -16.73 16.96 27.54
CA PRO A 423 -16.02 15.76 27.13
C PRO A 423 -15.95 14.74 28.27
N ARG A 424 -15.98 13.46 27.92
CA ARG A 424 -15.87 12.35 28.87
C ARG A 424 -14.54 11.62 28.62
N LEU A 425 -13.63 11.69 29.57
CA LEU A 425 -12.27 11.14 29.46
C LEU A 425 -12.05 10.03 30.49
N PRO A 426 -11.06 9.13 30.27
CA PRO A 426 -10.69 8.15 31.28
C PRO A 426 -10.42 8.83 32.62
N GLU A 427 -10.93 8.25 33.72
CA GLU A 427 -10.83 8.77 35.09
C GLU A 427 -9.44 9.29 35.41
N ARG A 428 -8.41 8.50 35.06
CA ARG A 428 -7.01 8.85 35.28
C ARG A 428 -6.60 10.17 34.63
N THR A 429 -7.06 10.44 33.42
CA THR A 429 -6.76 11.69 32.69
C THR A 429 -7.28 12.92 33.44
N VAL A 430 -8.44 12.79 34.09
CA VAL A 430 -9.10 13.85 34.84
C VAL A 430 -8.52 13.96 36.26
N ALA A 431 -8.46 12.85 36.99
CA ALA A 431 -8.04 12.80 38.38
C ALA A 431 -6.54 13.15 38.56
N GLU A 432 -5.67 12.68 37.66
CA GLU A 432 -4.24 13.01 37.68
C GLU A 432 -3.92 14.33 36.95
N ARG A 433 -4.94 15.05 36.46
CA ARG A 433 -4.79 16.34 35.76
C ARG A 433 -3.76 16.30 34.62
N LEU A 434 -3.82 15.26 33.80
CA LEU A 434 -2.78 14.97 32.80
C LEU A 434 -2.78 15.95 31.61
N LEU A 435 -3.88 16.66 31.39
CA LEU A 435 -4.05 17.59 30.29
C LEU A 435 -4.14 19.02 30.81
N SER A 436 -3.50 19.94 30.10
CA SER A 436 -3.60 21.37 30.39
C SER A 436 -4.95 21.95 30.01
N ALA A 437 -5.23 23.16 30.47
CA ALA A 437 -6.43 23.91 30.09
C ALA A 437 -6.53 24.14 28.56
N SER A 438 -5.41 24.39 27.88
CA SER A 438 -5.36 24.56 26.42
C SER A 438 -5.65 23.27 25.63
N GLN A 439 -5.15 22.14 26.13
CA GLN A 439 -5.42 20.83 25.54
C GLN A 439 -6.89 20.43 25.75
N LEU A 440 -7.42 20.65 26.95
CA LEU A 440 -8.83 20.40 27.26
C LEU A 440 -9.77 21.31 26.47
N GLU A 441 -9.43 22.59 26.30
CA GLU A 441 -10.18 23.53 25.44
C GLU A 441 -10.29 23.01 24.01
N THR A 442 -9.22 22.45 23.46
CA THR A 442 -9.25 21.84 22.11
C THR A 442 -10.23 20.67 22.04
N VAL A 443 -10.25 19.81 23.06
CA VAL A 443 -11.17 18.67 23.13
C VAL A 443 -12.63 19.14 23.25
N VAL A 444 -12.89 20.15 24.09
CA VAL A 444 -14.22 20.75 24.25
C VAL A 444 -14.74 21.29 22.91
N TYR A 445 -13.95 22.13 22.22
CA TYR A 445 -14.40 22.72 20.95
C TYR A 445 -14.50 21.70 19.81
N ALA A 446 -13.63 20.68 19.79
CA ALA A 446 -13.79 19.59 18.85
C ALA A 446 -15.14 18.90 19.07
N GLY A 447 -15.46 18.49 20.31
CA GLY A 447 -16.74 17.86 20.62
C GLY A 447 -17.94 18.76 20.34
N ASP A 448 -17.82 20.07 20.62
CA ASP A 448 -18.87 21.05 20.37
C ASP A 448 -19.19 21.17 18.87
N ALA A 449 -18.17 21.19 18.01
CA ALA A 449 -18.35 21.17 16.56
C ALA A 449 -19.09 19.91 16.08
N TRP A 450 -18.88 18.75 16.73
CA TRP A 450 -19.59 17.51 16.42
C TRP A 450 -21.05 17.48 16.91
N THR A 451 -21.43 18.36 17.85
CA THR A 451 -22.85 18.50 18.26
C THR A 451 -23.67 19.33 17.28
N GLN A 452 -23.01 20.03 16.35
CA GLN A 452 -23.66 20.87 15.36
C GLN A 452 -23.94 20.06 14.09
N MET A 453 -25.20 20.06 13.67
CA MET A 453 -25.58 19.51 12.36
C MET A 453 -25.39 20.57 11.28
N ILE A 454 -24.47 20.35 10.36
CA ILE A 454 -24.30 21.22 9.19
C ILE A 454 -25.48 20.96 8.22
N PRO A 455 -26.27 21.98 7.83
CA PRO A 455 -27.40 21.77 6.95
C PRO A 455 -26.97 21.30 5.55
N GLY A 456 -27.51 20.15 5.12
CA GLY A 456 -27.28 19.58 3.79
C GLY A 456 -27.32 18.05 3.78
N ARG A 457 -27.43 17.45 2.59
CA ARG A 457 -27.10 16.02 2.41
C ARG A 457 -25.63 15.95 2.01
N PHE A 458 -24.89 15.09 2.68
CA PHE A 458 -23.48 14.89 2.42
C PHE A 458 -23.23 13.39 2.22
N ARG A 459 -22.32 13.07 1.32
CA ARG A 459 -21.78 11.72 1.14
C ARG A 459 -20.35 11.71 1.66
N PRO A 460 -19.87 10.60 2.25
CA PRO A 460 -18.44 10.44 2.51
C PRO A 460 -17.66 10.80 1.25
N SER A 461 -16.66 11.66 1.39
CA SER A 461 -15.76 11.93 0.27
C SER A 461 -15.11 10.61 -0.13
N LYS A 462 -14.88 10.42 -1.42
CA LYS A 462 -14.20 9.21 -1.90
C LYS A 462 -12.79 9.10 -1.32
N GLU A 463 -12.22 10.20 -0.83
CA GLU A 463 -10.90 10.24 -0.21
C GLU A 463 -10.88 10.90 1.18
N GLY A 464 -10.09 10.34 2.11
CA GLY A 464 -9.85 10.92 3.43
C GLY A 464 -11.02 10.76 4.41
N VAL A 465 -11.12 11.71 5.36
CA VAL A 465 -12.20 11.78 6.36
C VAL A 465 -13.21 12.91 6.07
N GLY A 466 -13.16 13.45 4.85
CA GLY A 466 -14.01 14.56 4.41
C GLY A 466 -15.42 14.12 4.01
N LEU A 467 -16.31 15.10 3.86
CA LEU A 467 -17.67 14.91 3.37
C LEU A 467 -17.88 15.78 2.12
N ASP A 468 -18.38 15.18 1.04
CA ASP A 468 -18.80 15.91 -0.16
C ASP A 468 -20.28 16.26 -0.03
N ARG A 469 -20.69 17.46 -0.45
CA ARG A 469 -22.12 17.80 -0.54
C ARG A 469 -22.77 16.93 -1.60
N ALA A 470 -23.79 16.16 -1.23
CA ALA A 470 -24.59 15.43 -2.19
C ALA A 470 -25.37 16.45 -3.03
N GLY A 471 -25.16 16.42 -4.35
CA GLY A 471 -25.92 17.25 -5.28
C GLY A 471 -27.42 16.97 -5.12
N ARG A 472 -28.26 18.00 -5.28
CA ARG A 472 -29.70 17.78 -5.48
C ARG A 472 -29.84 17.02 -6.80
N HIS A 473 -30.22 15.74 -6.74
CA HIS A 473 -30.91 15.13 -7.85
C HIS A 473 -32.33 15.72 -7.82
N ASP A 474 -32.58 16.71 -8.66
CA ASP A 474 -33.93 16.99 -9.15
C ASP A 474 -34.18 15.98 -10.28
N GLY A 475 -35.16 15.09 -10.09
CA GLY A 475 -35.60 14.11 -11.10
C GLY A 475 -35.14 12.68 -10.82
#